data_AF-A0A378LRA0-F1
#
_entry.id   AF-A0A378LRA0-F1
#
_cell.length_a   1.000
_cell.length_b   1.000
_cell.length_c   1.000
_cell.angle_alpha   90.00
_cell.angle_beta   90.00
_cell.angle_gamma   90.00
#
_symmetry.space_group_name_H-M   'P 1'
#
loop_
_entity.id
_entity.type
_entity.pdbx_description
1 polymer ?
#
loop_
_entity_poly.entity_id
_entity_poly.type
_entity_poly.pdbx_seq_one_letter_code
_entity_poly.pdbx_strand_id
1 'polypeptide(L)'
;MGFQYVEYDTLAKYIRESIATEVRRHGIDDRNLTKALRILYISHPERATQCKYLLAVLNCLDKSSLANKECVLNAAAFYIRDQISVSYKEALTSRFLAPENSTLFNTLTTSLNLTLDNFPDSKNLLDMYDALNQFMHAHVYQDGDPRKGYLDLSKQPFANNKIKKFKVEKVLQDLVTKVAGLRLKLIDKAKEEQSKESSKKPTRLGLFSENLPLTTLPDNPSIQDNEKIVKTGY
;
A
#
# COMPACT_ATOMS: atom_id res chain seq x y z
N MET A 1 -1.22 11.74 -8.02
CA MET A 1 -2.38 10.97 -8.52
C MET A 1 -2.45 9.71 -7.66
N GLY A 2 -3.63 9.37 -7.14
CA GLY A 2 -3.84 8.23 -6.25
C GLY A 2 -4.44 7.05 -6.99
N PHE A 3 -4.33 5.86 -6.41
CA PHE A 3 -4.98 4.66 -6.95
C PHE A 3 -6.49 4.74 -6.77
N GLN A 4 -7.24 4.52 -7.84
CA GLN A 4 -8.69 4.41 -7.81
C GLN A 4 -9.08 2.95 -7.66
N TYR A 5 -9.80 2.65 -6.58
CA TYR A 5 -10.34 1.32 -6.33
C TYR A 5 -11.36 0.94 -7.41
N VAL A 6 -11.36 -0.35 -7.77
CA VAL A 6 -12.41 -0.93 -8.60
C VAL A 6 -13.57 -1.31 -7.69
N GLU A 7 -14.77 -0.91 -8.08
CA GLU A 7 -16.01 -1.21 -7.34
C GLU A 7 -16.14 -2.70 -7.03
N TYR A 8 -16.64 -3.01 -5.82
CA TYR A 8 -16.72 -4.37 -5.31
C TYR A 8 -17.37 -5.36 -6.27
N ASP A 9 -18.59 -5.10 -6.75
CA ASP A 9 -19.34 -6.05 -7.58
C ASP A 9 -18.64 -6.32 -8.92
N THR A 10 -18.07 -5.27 -9.50
CA THR A 10 -17.29 -5.33 -10.73
C THR A 10 -16.02 -6.15 -10.54
N LEU A 11 -15.22 -5.85 -9.51
CA LEU A 11 -13.99 -6.58 -9.21
C LEU A 11 -14.29 -8.05 -8.82
N ALA A 12 -15.36 -8.29 -8.08
CA ALA A 12 -15.77 -9.63 -7.68
C ALA A 12 -16.15 -10.49 -8.90
N LYS A 13 -16.81 -9.91 -9.90
CA LYS A 13 -17.07 -10.58 -11.18
C LYS A 13 -15.77 -10.87 -11.93
N TYR A 14 -14.87 -9.89 -12.04
CA TYR A 14 -13.60 -10.06 -12.75
C TYR A 14 -12.66 -11.06 -12.11
N ILE A 15 -12.60 -11.13 -10.77
CA ILE A 15 -11.82 -12.15 -10.07
C ILE A 15 -12.36 -13.55 -10.36
N ARG A 16 -13.68 -13.74 -10.32
CA ARG A 16 -14.29 -15.05 -10.66
C ARG A 16 -13.96 -15.46 -12.10
N GLU A 17 -14.03 -14.50 -13.04
CA GLU A 17 -13.67 -14.74 -14.45
C GLU A 17 -12.17 -14.99 -14.65
N SER A 18 -11.31 -14.30 -13.89
CA SER A 18 -9.85 -14.52 -13.90
C SER A 18 -9.50 -15.93 -13.44
N ILE A 19 -10.16 -16.42 -12.39
CA ILE A 19 -9.99 -17.78 -11.89
C ILE A 19 -10.51 -18.80 -12.91
N ALA A 20 -11.68 -18.55 -13.52
CA ALA A 20 -12.24 -19.39 -14.57
C ALA A 20 -11.29 -19.47 -15.78
N THR A 21 -10.72 -18.34 -16.19
CA THR A 21 -9.75 -18.25 -17.28
C THR A 21 -8.46 -19.02 -16.99
N GLU A 22 -7.91 -18.89 -15.77
CA GLU A 22 -6.74 -19.68 -15.35
C GLU A 22 -7.05 -21.18 -15.39
N VAL A 23 -8.23 -21.60 -14.92
CA VAL A 23 -8.67 -23.00 -14.96
C VAL A 23 -8.79 -23.51 -16.40
N ARG A 24 -9.44 -22.75 -17.30
CA ARG A 24 -9.61 -23.10 -18.72
C ARG A 24 -8.27 -23.21 -19.46
N ARG A 25 -7.28 -22.37 -19.11
CA ARG A 25 -5.92 -22.44 -19.67
C ARG A 25 -5.29 -23.82 -19.50
N HIS A 26 -5.61 -24.51 -18.40
CA HIS A 26 -5.10 -25.85 -18.10
C HIS A 26 -6.02 -26.97 -18.61
N GLY A 27 -7.01 -26.66 -19.46
CA GLY A 27 -7.94 -27.64 -20.02
C GLY A 27 -8.94 -28.22 -19.01
N ILE A 28 -9.19 -27.52 -17.90
CA ILE A 28 -10.11 -27.97 -16.84
C ILE A 28 -11.46 -27.27 -17.03
N ASP A 29 -12.56 -28.00 -16.78
CA ASP A 29 -13.92 -27.45 -16.77
C ASP A 29 -14.13 -26.47 -15.61
N ASP A 30 -14.61 -25.27 -15.92
CA ASP A 30 -14.78 -24.14 -15.00
C ASP A 30 -16.20 -23.99 -14.45
N ARG A 31 -17.17 -24.78 -14.93
CA ARG A 31 -18.57 -24.76 -14.46
C ARG A 31 -18.69 -24.88 -12.94
N ASN A 32 -17.78 -25.64 -12.31
CA ASN A 32 -17.67 -25.72 -10.87
C ASN A 32 -16.24 -25.39 -10.43
N LEU A 33 -15.97 -24.11 -10.17
CA LEU A 33 -14.66 -23.62 -9.74
C LEU A 33 -14.11 -24.36 -8.51
N THR A 34 -14.95 -24.78 -7.57
CA THR A 34 -14.47 -25.52 -6.38
C THR A 34 -13.89 -26.89 -6.77
N LYS A 35 -14.56 -27.61 -7.67
CA LYS A 35 -14.05 -28.89 -8.20
C LYS A 35 -12.85 -28.66 -9.10
N ALA A 36 -12.91 -27.65 -9.97
CA ALA A 36 -11.84 -27.31 -10.90
C ALA A 36 -10.52 -26.99 -10.17
N LEU A 37 -10.58 -26.22 -9.08
CA LEU A 37 -9.41 -25.89 -8.26
C LEU A 37 -8.87 -27.07 -7.43
N ARG A 38 -9.65 -28.15 -7.26
CA ARG A 38 -9.10 -29.42 -6.73
C ARG A 38 -8.26 -30.14 -7.78
N ILE A 39 -8.71 -30.13 -9.03
CA ILE A 39 -7.99 -30.72 -10.17
C ILE A 39 -6.72 -29.91 -10.45
N LEU A 40 -6.83 -28.57 -10.56
CA LEU A 40 -5.70 -27.67 -10.80
C LEU A 40 -4.61 -27.84 -9.75
N TYR A 41 -4.98 -28.12 -8.50
CA TYR A 41 -4.02 -28.31 -7.41
C TYR A 41 -3.08 -29.50 -7.62
N ILE A 42 -3.47 -30.50 -8.42
CA ILE A 42 -2.63 -31.67 -8.71
C ILE A 42 -1.40 -31.27 -9.53
N SER A 43 -1.57 -30.41 -10.53
CA SER A 43 -0.49 -29.96 -11.41
C SER A 43 0.13 -28.62 -10.98
N HIS A 44 -0.68 -27.69 -10.49
CA HIS A 44 -0.29 -26.31 -10.13
C HIS A 44 -0.78 -25.94 -8.72
N PRO A 45 -0.19 -26.54 -7.67
CA PRO A 45 -0.67 -26.40 -6.29
C PRO A 45 -0.64 -24.95 -5.78
N GLU A 46 0.38 -24.17 -6.16
CA GLU A 46 0.50 -22.78 -5.74
C GLU A 46 -0.61 -21.90 -6.33
N ARG A 47 -0.82 -21.96 -7.65
CA ARG A 47 -1.88 -21.19 -8.34
C ARG A 47 -3.26 -21.60 -7.86
N ALA A 48 -3.51 -22.89 -7.68
CA ALA A 48 -4.76 -23.37 -7.10
C ALA A 48 -4.99 -22.84 -5.67
N THR A 49 -3.93 -22.71 -4.87
CA THR A 49 -4.01 -22.17 -3.51
C THR A 49 -4.36 -20.68 -3.52
N GLN A 50 -3.74 -19.90 -4.40
CA GLN A 50 -4.04 -18.46 -4.57
C GLN A 50 -5.48 -18.23 -5.05
N CYS A 51 -5.95 -18.99 -6.03
CA CYS A 51 -7.34 -18.92 -6.49
C CYS A 51 -8.33 -19.30 -5.37
N LYS A 52 -8.03 -20.33 -4.58
CA LYS A 52 -8.86 -20.72 -3.43
C LYS A 52 -8.88 -19.64 -2.35
N TYR A 53 -7.75 -18.98 -2.12
CA TYR A 53 -7.68 -17.83 -1.21
C TYR A 53 -8.60 -16.70 -1.68
N LEU A 54 -8.52 -16.29 -2.95
CA LEU A 54 -9.38 -15.25 -3.52
C LEU A 54 -10.88 -15.61 -3.42
N LEU A 55 -11.25 -16.86 -3.74
CA LEU A 55 -12.63 -17.33 -3.55
C LEU A 55 -13.05 -17.32 -2.08
N ALA A 56 -12.17 -17.67 -1.15
CA ALA A 56 -12.47 -17.62 0.27
C ALA A 56 -12.70 -16.18 0.75
N VAL A 57 -11.89 -15.22 0.30
CA VAL A 57 -12.09 -13.79 0.57
C VAL A 57 -13.45 -13.33 0.03
N LEU A 58 -13.76 -13.61 -1.25
CA LEU A 58 -15.05 -13.28 -1.86
C LEU A 58 -16.24 -13.84 -1.06
N ASN A 59 -16.20 -15.14 -0.74
CA ASN A 59 -17.28 -15.79 0.00
C ASN A 59 -17.50 -15.19 1.40
N CYS A 60 -16.45 -14.66 2.04
CA CYS A 60 -16.56 -13.99 3.33
C CYS A 60 -17.11 -12.56 3.16
N LEU A 61 -16.63 -11.82 2.16
CA LEU A 61 -17.08 -10.46 1.88
C LEU A 61 -18.54 -10.43 1.41
N ASP A 62 -18.98 -11.38 0.58
CA ASP A 62 -20.36 -11.54 0.11
C ASP A 62 -21.36 -11.68 1.29
N LYS A 63 -20.92 -12.30 2.39
CA LYS A 63 -21.74 -12.54 3.60
C LYS A 63 -21.61 -11.45 4.66
N SER A 64 -20.59 -10.61 4.56
CA SER A 64 -20.33 -9.56 5.54
C SER A 64 -21.19 -8.31 5.26
N SER A 65 -21.35 -7.43 6.23
CA SER A 65 -21.90 -6.07 6.05
C SER A 65 -20.81 -5.01 6.15
N LEU A 66 -19.55 -5.39 5.89
CA LEU A 66 -18.39 -4.55 6.10
C LEU A 66 -18.45 -3.32 5.18
N ALA A 67 -18.19 -2.12 5.71
CA ALA A 67 -18.22 -0.89 4.90
C ALA A 67 -17.07 -0.85 3.87
N ASN A 68 -15.91 -1.40 4.22
CA ASN A 68 -14.68 -1.33 3.42
C ASN A 68 -14.44 -2.55 2.52
N LYS A 69 -15.49 -3.27 2.10
CA LYS A 69 -15.35 -4.49 1.26
C LYS A 69 -14.55 -4.25 0.00
N GLU A 70 -14.75 -3.09 -0.62
CA GLU A 70 -14.07 -2.69 -1.84
C GLU A 70 -12.55 -2.63 -1.63
N CYS A 71 -12.10 -1.91 -0.60
CA CYS A 71 -10.69 -1.82 -0.26
C CYS A 71 -10.09 -3.21 0.04
N VAL A 72 -10.79 -4.04 0.83
CA VAL A 72 -10.33 -5.40 1.16
C VAL A 72 -10.19 -6.28 -0.08
N LEU A 73 -11.15 -6.22 -1.01
CA LEU A 73 -11.09 -7.04 -2.23
C LEU A 73 -9.99 -6.57 -3.18
N ASN A 74 -9.83 -5.26 -3.37
CA ASN A 74 -8.73 -4.67 -4.14
C ASN A 74 -7.39 -5.06 -3.52
N ALA A 75 -7.26 -4.99 -2.19
CA ALA A 75 -6.07 -5.40 -1.46
C ALA A 75 -5.76 -6.89 -1.64
N ALA A 76 -6.75 -7.77 -1.52
CA ALA A 76 -6.55 -9.21 -1.68
C ALA A 76 -6.12 -9.58 -3.10
N ALA A 77 -6.73 -8.97 -4.11
CA ALA A 77 -6.36 -9.17 -5.51
C ALA A 77 -4.94 -8.65 -5.80
N PHE A 78 -4.61 -7.44 -5.31
CA PHE A 78 -3.28 -6.86 -5.48
C PHE A 78 -2.22 -7.68 -4.74
N TYR A 79 -2.53 -8.17 -3.54
CA TYR A 79 -1.65 -9.03 -2.74
C TYR A 79 -1.27 -10.31 -3.49
N ILE A 80 -2.25 -11.00 -4.10
CA ILE A 80 -1.97 -12.20 -4.90
C ILE A 80 -1.17 -11.86 -6.16
N ARG A 81 -1.49 -10.75 -6.83
CA ARG A 81 -0.70 -10.27 -7.98
C ARG A 81 0.77 -10.04 -7.59
N ASP A 82 1.02 -9.40 -6.45
CA ASP A 82 2.36 -9.15 -5.92
C ASP A 82 3.09 -10.46 -5.59
N GLN A 83 2.41 -11.41 -4.93
CA GLN A 83 2.97 -12.74 -4.66
C GLN A 83 3.39 -13.48 -5.95
N ILE A 84 2.57 -13.41 -7.00
CA ILE A 84 2.92 -14.01 -8.29
C ILE A 84 4.15 -13.32 -8.86
N SER A 85 4.19 -11.98 -8.88
CA SER A 85 5.36 -11.22 -9.33
C SER A 85 6.65 -11.61 -8.60
N VAL A 86 6.60 -11.74 -7.27
CA VAL A 86 7.74 -12.18 -6.45
C VAL A 86 8.18 -13.59 -6.81
N SER A 87 7.25 -14.54 -6.96
CA SER A 87 7.57 -15.94 -7.29
C SER A 87 8.34 -16.09 -8.62
N TYR A 88 8.07 -15.22 -9.60
CA TYR A 88 8.77 -15.21 -10.88
C TYR A 88 10.18 -14.58 -10.79
N LYS A 89 10.38 -13.60 -9.89
CA LYS A 89 11.69 -12.98 -9.64
C LYS A 89 12.64 -13.88 -8.84
N GLU A 90 12.10 -14.65 -7.90
CA GLU A 90 12.88 -15.52 -7.00
C GLU A 90 13.22 -16.89 -7.61
N ALA A 91 12.55 -17.31 -8.68
CA ALA A 91 12.89 -18.54 -9.38
C ALA A 91 14.36 -18.49 -9.84
N LEU A 92 15.18 -19.50 -9.55
CA LEU A 92 16.63 -19.53 -9.88
C LEU A 92 16.96 -19.36 -11.38
N THR A 93 15.96 -19.48 -12.26
CA THR A 93 16.02 -19.23 -13.71
C THR A 93 15.54 -17.82 -14.12
N SER A 94 15.32 -16.92 -13.16
CA SER A 94 14.55 -15.65 -13.26
C SER A 94 15.11 -14.56 -14.17
N ARG A 95 16.27 -14.76 -14.80
CA ARG A 95 16.76 -13.78 -15.79
C ARG A 95 15.85 -13.65 -17.02
N PHE A 96 14.93 -14.61 -17.23
CA PHE A 96 14.08 -14.67 -18.42
C PHE A 96 12.58 -14.90 -18.15
N LEU A 97 12.16 -15.08 -16.90
CA LEU A 97 10.76 -15.36 -16.55
C LEU A 97 10.05 -14.10 -16.09
N ALA A 98 9.44 -13.42 -17.05
CA ALA A 98 8.53 -12.30 -16.84
C ALA A 98 7.23 -12.79 -16.13
N PRO A 99 6.73 -12.09 -15.08
CA PRO A 99 5.46 -12.44 -14.43
C PRO A 99 4.26 -12.38 -15.38
N GLU A 100 4.39 -11.65 -16.49
CA GLU A 100 3.44 -11.57 -17.60
C GLU A 100 3.20 -12.94 -18.29
N ASN A 101 4.02 -13.96 -18.00
CA ASN A 101 3.75 -15.33 -18.44
C ASN A 101 2.64 -16.03 -17.62
N SER A 102 2.25 -15.45 -16.47
CA SER A 102 1.12 -15.93 -15.66
C SER A 102 -0.19 -15.29 -16.13
N THR A 103 -1.12 -16.12 -16.58
CA THR A 103 -2.47 -15.66 -16.97
C THR A 103 -3.21 -15.04 -15.78
N LEU A 104 -3.13 -15.64 -14.59
CA LEU A 104 -3.68 -15.03 -13.38
C LEU A 104 -3.06 -13.66 -13.06
N PHE A 105 -1.75 -13.46 -13.23
CA PHE A 105 -1.12 -12.15 -13.03
C PHE A 105 -1.67 -11.09 -13.99
N ASN A 106 -1.77 -11.42 -15.29
CA ASN A 106 -2.28 -10.50 -16.30
C ASN A 106 -3.75 -10.17 -16.06
N THR A 107 -4.57 -11.19 -15.83
CA THR A 107 -6.01 -11.01 -15.60
C THR A 107 -6.29 -10.21 -14.33
N LEU A 108 -5.53 -10.41 -13.25
CA LEU A 108 -5.62 -9.56 -12.04
C LEU A 108 -5.15 -8.13 -12.31
N THR A 109 -4.10 -7.93 -13.12
CA THR A 109 -3.62 -6.60 -13.52
C THR A 109 -4.72 -5.82 -14.25
N THR A 110 -5.38 -6.47 -15.21
CA THR A 110 -6.52 -5.90 -15.94
C THR A 110 -7.73 -5.69 -15.02
N SER A 111 -8.02 -6.65 -14.15
CA SER A 111 -9.19 -6.59 -13.23
C SER A 111 -9.10 -5.44 -12.23
N LEU A 112 -7.88 -5.10 -11.80
CA LEU A 112 -7.58 -3.97 -10.91
C LEU A 112 -7.40 -2.64 -11.66
N ASN A 113 -7.56 -2.63 -12.99
CA ASN A 113 -7.34 -1.48 -13.85
C ASN A 113 -5.97 -0.81 -13.61
N LEU A 114 -4.92 -1.63 -13.44
CA LEU A 114 -3.58 -1.12 -13.15
C LEU A 114 -2.95 -0.54 -14.41
N THR A 115 -2.63 0.75 -14.36
CA THR A 115 -1.93 1.49 -15.42
C THR A 115 -0.78 2.29 -14.82
N LEU A 116 0.02 2.98 -15.65
CA LEU A 116 1.07 3.86 -15.16
C LEU A 116 0.51 4.97 -14.25
N ASP A 117 -0.69 5.47 -14.58
CA ASP A 117 -1.37 6.54 -13.86
C ASP A 117 -2.22 6.02 -12.69
N ASN A 118 -2.69 4.77 -12.78
CA ASN A 118 -3.52 4.11 -11.77
C ASN A 118 -2.76 2.95 -11.11
N PHE A 119 -1.77 3.27 -10.27
CA PHE A 119 -1.01 2.29 -9.50
C PHE A 119 -0.95 2.67 -8.01
N PRO A 120 -1.12 1.71 -7.08
CA PRO A 120 -1.03 1.99 -5.65
C PRO A 120 0.33 2.54 -5.22
N ASP A 121 0.33 3.76 -4.69
CA ASP A 121 1.49 4.33 -4.02
C ASP A 121 1.64 3.80 -2.57
N SER A 122 2.66 4.26 -1.85
CA SER A 122 2.92 3.79 -0.48
C SER A 122 1.78 4.07 0.50
N LYS A 123 0.98 5.13 0.28
CA LYS A 123 -0.16 5.48 1.14
C LYS A 123 -1.33 4.55 0.86
N ASN A 124 -1.67 4.38 -0.41
CA ASN A 124 -2.73 3.46 -0.86
C ASN A 124 -2.43 2.02 -0.42
N LEU A 125 -1.18 1.56 -0.60
CA LEU A 125 -0.78 0.22 -0.18
C LEU A 125 -0.87 0.02 1.34
N LEU A 126 -0.60 1.07 2.13
CA LEU A 126 -0.72 0.98 3.57
C LEU A 126 -2.19 0.76 3.95
N ASP A 127 -3.09 1.59 3.42
CA ASP A 127 -4.53 1.49 3.70
C ASP A 127 -5.10 0.14 3.24
N MET A 128 -4.71 -0.32 2.04
CA MET A 128 -5.10 -1.61 1.48
C MET A 128 -4.65 -2.78 2.35
N TYR A 129 -3.36 -2.83 2.71
CA TYR A 129 -2.84 -3.94 3.50
C TYR A 129 -3.26 -3.89 4.96
N ASP A 130 -3.47 -2.71 5.54
CA ASP A 130 -4.06 -2.58 6.88
C ASP A 130 -5.50 -3.11 6.90
N ALA A 131 -6.32 -2.74 5.91
CA ALA A 131 -7.69 -3.24 5.78
C ALA A 131 -7.73 -4.77 5.58
N LEU A 132 -6.87 -5.30 4.71
CA LEU A 132 -6.75 -6.74 4.50
C LEU A 132 -6.27 -7.47 5.76
N ASN A 133 -5.31 -6.89 6.49
CA ASN A 133 -4.80 -7.48 7.72
C ASN A 133 -5.89 -7.57 8.78
N GLN A 134 -6.64 -6.49 9.03
CA GLN A 134 -7.76 -6.48 9.96
C GLN A 134 -8.84 -7.50 9.56
N PHE A 135 -9.16 -7.58 8.27
CA PHE A 135 -10.10 -8.57 7.75
C PHE A 135 -9.62 -10.00 8.00
N MET A 136 -8.36 -10.32 7.71
CA MET A 136 -7.79 -11.65 7.94
C MET A 136 -7.79 -12.01 9.43
N HIS A 137 -7.41 -11.06 10.29
CA HIS A 137 -7.46 -11.23 11.74
C HIS A 137 -8.86 -11.60 12.23
N ALA A 138 -9.88 -10.86 11.80
CA ALA A 138 -11.28 -11.10 12.18
C ALA A 138 -11.81 -12.48 11.75
N HIS A 139 -11.22 -13.09 10.72
CA HIS A 139 -11.62 -14.40 10.20
C HIS A 139 -10.71 -15.55 10.67
N VAL A 140 -9.70 -15.27 11.48
CA VAL A 140 -8.75 -16.26 12.01
C VAL A 140 -8.79 -16.34 13.53
N TYR A 141 -8.88 -15.19 14.21
CA TYR A 141 -8.79 -15.08 15.66
C TYR A 141 -10.11 -14.67 16.31
N GLN A 142 -10.29 -15.04 17.57
CA GLN A 142 -11.42 -14.59 18.38
C GLN A 142 -11.35 -13.07 18.55
N ASP A 143 -12.45 -12.38 18.24
CA ASP A 143 -12.55 -10.91 18.20
C ASP A 143 -11.45 -10.22 17.35
N GLY A 144 -10.82 -10.94 16.42
CA GLY A 144 -9.68 -10.44 15.65
C GLY A 144 -8.36 -10.33 16.42
N ASP A 145 -8.30 -10.78 17.67
CA ASP A 145 -7.10 -10.66 18.52
C ASP A 145 -6.36 -11.99 18.66
N PRO A 146 -5.10 -12.10 18.18
CA PRO A 146 -4.31 -13.33 18.32
C PRO A 146 -4.09 -13.76 19.78
N ARG A 147 -4.16 -12.84 20.75
CA ARG A 147 -4.01 -13.14 22.18
C ARG A 147 -5.18 -13.94 22.74
N LYS A 148 -6.36 -13.83 22.12
CA LYS A 148 -7.58 -14.57 22.47
C LYS A 148 -7.65 -15.94 21.80
N GLY A 149 -6.65 -16.29 20.99
CA GLY A 149 -6.56 -17.56 20.29
C GLY A 149 -7.40 -17.60 19.01
N TYR A 150 -7.43 -18.80 18.42
CA TYR A 150 -8.04 -19.05 17.12
C TYR A 150 -9.57 -19.22 17.21
N LEU A 151 -10.27 -18.88 16.13
CA LEU A 151 -11.66 -19.30 15.94
C LEU A 151 -11.75 -20.82 15.79
N ASP A 152 -12.92 -21.39 16.06
CA ASP A 152 -13.19 -22.81 15.78
C ASP A 152 -12.86 -23.17 14.32
N LEU A 153 -12.25 -24.34 14.10
CA LEU A 153 -11.85 -24.81 12.77
C LEU A 153 -13.02 -24.85 11.76
N SER A 154 -14.25 -25.09 12.22
CA SER A 154 -15.45 -25.07 11.39
C SER A 154 -15.76 -23.67 10.85
N LYS A 155 -15.50 -22.64 11.65
CA LYS A 155 -15.75 -21.22 11.34
C LYS A 155 -14.63 -20.57 10.54
N GLN A 156 -13.39 -21.04 10.68
CA GLN A 156 -12.25 -20.50 9.93
C GLN A 156 -12.36 -20.76 8.42
N PRO A 157 -12.50 -19.74 7.56
CA PRO A 157 -12.61 -19.93 6.11
C PRO A 157 -11.26 -20.25 5.46
N PHE A 158 -10.15 -19.86 6.10
CA PHE A 158 -8.78 -20.02 5.60
C PHE A 158 -8.04 -21.22 6.21
N ALA A 159 -8.72 -22.06 6.98
CA ALA A 159 -8.08 -23.21 7.62
C ALA A 159 -7.52 -24.20 6.57
N ASN A 160 -6.44 -24.90 6.93
CA ASN A 160 -5.72 -25.83 6.05
C ASN A 160 -6.59 -27.00 5.53
N ASN A 161 -7.66 -27.36 6.25
CA ASN A 161 -8.65 -28.34 5.79
C ASN A 161 -9.53 -27.82 4.65
N LYS A 162 -9.76 -26.51 4.56
CA LYS A 162 -10.52 -25.86 3.47
C LYS A 162 -9.61 -25.47 2.31
N ILE A 163 -8.41 -24.99 2.62
CA ILE A 163 -7.39 -24.64 1.63
C ILE A 163 -6.11 -25.44 1.91
N LYS A 164 -5.99 -26.61 1.25
CA LYS A 164 -4.87 -27.54 1.45
C LYS A 164 -3.52 -26.84 1.21
N LYS A 165 -2.59 -27.02 2.15
CA LYS A 165 -1.24 -26.41 2.20
C LYS A 165 -1.22 -24.87 2.29
N PHE A 166 -2.36 -24.22 2.48
CA PHE A 166 -2.38 -22.80 2.79
C PHE A 166 -1.93 -22.57 4.24
N LYS A 167 -0.99 -21.65 4.42
CA LYS A 167 -0.45 -21.26 5.73
C LYS A 167 -0.93 -19.84 6.02
N VAL A 168 -2.05 -19.71 6.70
CA VAL A 168 -2.67 -18.42 6.98
C VAL A 168 -1.76 -17.54 7.85
N GLU A 169 -0.97 -18.16 8.72
CA GLU A 169 0.01 -17.48 9.58
C GLU A 169 1.10 -16.80 8.77
N LYS A 170 1.51 -17.40 7.63
CA LYS A 170 2.48 -16.77 6.73
C LYS A 170 1.90 -15.52 6.07
N VAL A 171 0.62 -15.56 5.68
CA VAL A 171 -0.05 -14.40 5.09
C VAL A 171 -0.18 -13.28 6.12
N LEU A 172 -0.58 -13.61 7.35
CA LEU A 172 -0.68 -12.62 8.44
C LEU A 172 0.69 -12.01 8.78
N GLN A 173 1.74 -12.81 8.90
CA GLN A 173 3.11 -12.33 9.14
C GLN A 173 3.58 -11.40 8.01
N ASP A 174 3.38 -11.82 6.76
CA ASP A 174 3.77 -11.02 5.59
C ASP A 174 3.01 -9.69 5.51
N LEU A 175 1.70 -9.69 5.79
CA LEU A 175 0.91 -8.46 5.86
C LEU A 175 1.40 -7.51 6.95
N VAL A 176 1.67 -8.03 8.16
CA VAL A 176 2.24 -7.22 9.26
C VAL A 176 3.59 -6.62 8.87
N THR A 177 4.47 -7.41 8.23
CA THR A 177 5.77 -6.92 7.76
C THR A 177 5.63 -5.85 6.67
N LYS A 178 4.73 -6.05 5.68
CA LYS A 178 4.47 -5.07 4.62
C LYS A 178 3.91 -3.76 5.18
N VAL A 179 2.94 -3.83 6.09
CA VAL A 179 2.38 -2.65 6.78
C VAL A 179 3.46 -1.90 7.56
N ALA A 180 4.25 -2.60 8.39
CA ALA A 180 5.31 -1.98 9.16
C ALA A 180 6.35 -1.31 8.27
N GLY A 181 6.77 -1.98 7.19
CA GLY A 181 7.71 -1.43 6.22
C GLY A 181 7.18 -0.19 5.50
N LEU A 182 5.88 -0.14 5.18
CA LEU A 182 5.25 1.03 4.57
C LEU A 182 5.17 2.21 5.55
N ARG A 183 4.83 1.95 6.82
CA ARG A 183 4.81 3.00 7.86
C ARG A 183 6.20 3.61 8.07
N LEU A 184 7.25 2.80 8.13
CA LEU A 184 8.62 3.29 8.23
C LEU A 184 9.00 4.17 7.04
N LYS A 185 8.69 3.74 5.81
CA LYS A 185 8.93 4.56 4.60
C LYS A 185 8.21 5.91 4.61
N LEU A 186 7.01 5.97 5.18
CA LEU A 186 6.28 7.24 5.31
C LEU A 186 6.92 8.16 6.35
N ILE A 187 7.41 7.61 7.46
CA ILE A 187 8.16 8.38 8.48
C ILE A 187 9.45 8.95 7.87
N ASP A 188 10.20 8.13 7.13
CA ASP A 188 11.44 8.57 6.47
C ASP A 188 11.17 9.68 5.46
N LYS A 189 10.13 9.55 4.63
CA LYS A 189 9.69 10.60 3.70
C LYS A 189 9.33 11.90 4.41
N ALA A 190 8.57 11.84 5.50
CA ALA A 190 8.19 13.02 6.28
C ALA A 190 9.42 13.72 6.87
N LYS A 191 10.40 12.95 7.36
CA LYS A 191 11.68 13.48 7.87
C LYS A 191 12.49 14.16 6.75
N GLU A 192 12.56 13.55 5.58
CA GLU A 192 13.23 14.14 4.41
C GLU A 192 12.57 15.46 3.99
N GLU A 193 11.24 15.51 3.93
CA GLU A 193 10.47 16.71 3.59
C GLU A 193 10.73 17.85 4.58
N GLN A 194 10.70 17.54 5.89
CA GLN A 194 11.03 18.51 6.95
C GLN A 194 12.46 19.08 6.80
N SER A 195 13.44 18.22 6.48
CA SER A 195 14.83 18.66 6.27
C SER A 195 14.98 19.56 5.03
N LYS A 196 14.21 19.31 3.96
CA LYS A 196 14.18 20.14 2.74
C LYS A 196 13.48 21.49 2.96
N GLU A 197 12.49 21.56 3.84
CA GLU A 197 11.86 22.83 4.22
C GLU A 197 12.77 23.69 5.11
N SER A 198 13.47 23.07 6.06
CA SER A 198 14.41 23.79 6.94
C SER A 198 15.66 24.34 6.23
N SER A 199 15.97 23.86 5.02
CA SER A 199 17.12 24.30 4.21
C SER A 199 16.76 25.35 3.14
N LYS A 200 15.47 25.66 2.92
CA LYS A 200 15.05 26.79 2.10
C LYS A 200 15.25 28.09 2.89
N LYS A 201 16.43 28.71 2.78
CA LYS A 201 16.66 30.09 3.27
C LYS A 201 15.59 31.02 2.67
N PRO A 202 15.03 31.97 3.44
CA PRO A 202 14.15 32.98 2.86
C PRO A 202 14.95 33.78 1.83
N THR A 203 14.50 33.77 0.58
CA THR A 203 15.01 34.67 -0.46
C THR A 203 14.75 36.10 0.03
N ARG A 204 15.78 36.76 0.60
CA ARG A 204 15.79 38.21 0.79
C ARG A 204 15.76 38.82 -0.61
N LEU A 205 14.57 39.14 -1.10
CA LEU A 205 14.36 40.08 -2.20
C LEU A 205 14.83 41.45 -1.69
N GLY A 206 16.08 41.77 -1.98
CA GLY A 206 16.59 43.13 -1.96
C GLY A 206 15.97 43.88 -3.13
N LEU A 207 15.14 44.87 -2.81
CA LEU A 207 14.71 45.93 -3.72
C LEU A 207 14.90 47.23 -2.95
N PHE A 208 16.11 47.79 -3.00
CA PHE A 208 16.38 49.24 -3.03
C PHE A 208 17.85 49.42 -3.42
N SER A 209 18.07 49.69 -4.71
CA SER A 209 19.35 50.08 -5.31
C SER A 209 19.35 51.59 -5.50
N GLU A 210 20.48 52.23 -5.19
CA GLU A 210 20.80 53.66 -5.29
C GLU A 210 20.71 54.24 -6.71
N ASN A 211 20.54 55.58 -6.79
CA ASN A 211 21.32 56.57 -7.59
C ASN A 211 20.53 57.91 -7.68
N LEU A 212 21.00 59.09 -7.23
CA LEU A 212 22.04 60.03 -7.75
C LEU A 212 21.93 61.37 -6.93
N PRO A 213 22.71 62.45 -7.15
CA PRO A 213 24.17 62.65 -7.20
C PRO A 213 24.69 63.86 -6.35
N LEU A 214 26.02 64.07 -6.37
CA LEU A 214 26.83 65.14 -5.76
C LEU A 214 26.28 66.59 -5.84
N THR A 215 26.44 67.36 -4.76
CA THR A 215 26.71 68.82 -4.81
C THR A 215 27.67 69.22 -3.67
N THR A 216 28.52 70.18 -3.98
CA THR A 216 29.80 70.61 -3.36
C THR A 216 29.71 71.50 -2.12
N LEU A 217 30.58 71.24 -1.11
CA LEU A 217 31.44 72.09 -0.24
C LEU A 217 30.96 73.48 0.28
N PRO A 218 31.65 74.11 1.28
CA PRO A 218 32.14 73.64 2.59
C PRO A 218 31.79 74.66 3.72
N ASP A 219 32.04 74.36 5.01
CA ASP A 219 32.75 75.25 5.95
C ASP A 219 32.89 74.66 7.35
N ASN A 220 33.98 75.09 8.00
CA ASN A 220 34.65 74.53 9.18
C ASN A 220 34.14 75.23 10.49
N PRO A 221 34.84 75.10 11.64
CA PRO A 221 34.44 74.38 12.86
C PRO A 221 34.07 75.31 14.03
N SER A 222 34.07 74.79 15.28
CA SER A 222 34.00 75.46 16.62
C SER A 222 32.65 75.22 17.35
N ILE A 223 32.51 74.93 18.66
CA ILE A 223 33.25 75.26 19.89
C ILE A 223 32.76 74.36 21.07
N GLN A 224 33.73 73.96 21.93
CA GLN A 224 33.79 73.84 23.41
C GLN A 224 32.76 73.11 24.30
N ASP A 225 33.34 72.27 25.17
CA ASP A 225 33.25 72.21 26.65
C ASP A 225 32.12 72.98 27.38
N ASN A 226 31.40 72.27 28.27
CA ASN A 226 31.44 72.50 29.73
C ASN A 226 30.47 71.60 30.51
N GLU A 227 31.05 70.74 31.35
CA GLU A 227 30.82 70.62 32.80
C GLU A 227 29.51 71.13 33.45
N LYS A 228 28.80 70.23 34.16
CA LYS A 228 28.46 70.24 35.62
C LYS A 228 27.00 69.94 36.04
N ILE A 229 26.87 68.83 36.79
CA ILE A 229 26.26 68.62 38.14
C ILE A 229 24.77 69.00 38.36
N VAL A 230 23.99 68.08 38.98
CA VAL A 230 23.31 68.23 40.32
C VAL A 230 22.01 67.40 40.50
N LYS A 231 22.10 66.48 41.49
CA LYS A 231 21.14 66.01 42.54
C LYS A 231 19.85 65.20 42.23
N THR A 232 19.90 63.97 42.77
CA THR A 232 19.03 63.31 43.79
C THR A 232 17.77 64.00 44.34
N GLY A 233 16.75 63.16 44.59
CA GLY A 233 15.59 63.32 45.49
C GLY A 233 14.28 63.06 44.74
N TYR A 234 13.46 62.03 45.01
CA TYR A 234 12.95 61.49 46.28
C TYR A 234 12.80 59.97 46.25
#